data_AF-A0A0N0U5S7-F1
#
_entry.id   AF-A0A0N0U5S7-F1
#
_cell.length_a   1.000
_cell.length_b   1.000
_cell.length_c   1.000
_cell.angle_alpha   90.00
_cell.angle_beta   90.00
_cell.angle_gamma   90.00
#
_symmetry.space_group_name_H-M   'P 1'
#
loop_
_entity.id
_entity.type
_entity.pdbx_description
1 polymer ?
#
loop_
_entity_poly.entity_id
_entity_poly.type
_entity_poly.pdbx_seq_one_letter_code
_entity_poly.pdbx_strand_id
1 'polypeptide(L)'
;QIVTDFDLTLTKQHVNGKKVLSSFGIFSKCKQLPETYAKESSRLYQKYRPIEIDPNLSVEIKTEAMTEWMIAAEEILKGIPFNPNEIPEISNMYEMYLRDGTKELLKKLHLAKVPVLVFSAGLGDIVEAILKSQGILFDNVKIISNFLKYEDGKLAGFQNERLIHVFNKNEHAIEQDYFKFLEGRK
;
A
#
# COMPACT_ATOMS: atom_id res chain seq x y z
N GLN A 1 1.57 -5.04 -20.88
CA GLN A 1 1.29 -4.36 -19.60
C GLN A 1 2.53 -4.45 -18.70
N ILE A 2 2.62 -3.61 -17.68
CA ILE A 2 3.58 -3.71 -16.57
C ILE A 2 2.79 -3.98 -15.29
N VAL A 3 3.27 -4.89 -14.45
CA VAL A 3 2.78 -5.10 -13.09
C VAL A 3 3.96 -4.83 -12.16
N THR A 4 3.79 -3.94 -11.19
CA THR A 4 4.84 -3.53 -10.27
C THR A 4 4.32 -3.45 -8.86
N ASP A 5 5.17 -3.79 -7.90
CA ASP A 5 4.94 -3.44 -6.49
C ASP A 5 5.24 -1.94 -6.26
N PHE A 6 4.87 -1.40 -5.10
CA PHE A 6 5.10 0.00 -4.72
C PHE A 6 6.19 0.14 -3.67
N ASP A 7 5.95 -0.34 -2.46
CA ASP A 7 6.85 -0.17 -1.32
C ASP A 7 8.18 -0.87 -1.57
N LEU A 8 9.28 -0.15 -1.44
CA LEU A 8 10.63 -0.65 -1.70
C LEU A 8 10.85 -1.18 -3.13
N THR A 9 9.93 -0.88 -4.07
CA THR A 9 10.00 -1.19 -5.52
C THR A 9 9.92 0.07 -6.38
N LEU A 10 8.82 0.84 -6.32
CA LEU A 10 8.79 2.19 -6.87
C LEU A 10 9.40 3.19 -5.88
N THR A 11 9.25 2.96 -4.58
CA THR A 11 9.97 3.73 -3.56
C THR A 11 11.37 3.15 -3.31
N LYS A 12 12.34 4.03 -3.00
CA LYS A 12 13.72 3.69 -2.60
C LYS A 12 13.68 2.76 -1.40
N GLN A 13 14.72 1.95 -1.22
CA GLN A 13 14.87 1.17 0.02
C GLN A 13 15.46 2.01 1.16
N HIS A 14 16.38 2.92 0.81
CA HIS A 14 17.09 3.77 1.75
C HIS A 14 17.29 5.17 1.15
N VAL A 15 17.34 6.18 2.02
CA VAL A 15 17.75 7.56 1.71
C VAL A 15 18.79 7.96 2.75
N ASN A 16 19.99 8.36 2.31
CA ASN A 16 21.10 8.75 3.18
C ASN A 16 21.41 7.70 4.28
N GLY A 17 21.43 6.41 3.90
CA GLY A 17 21.69 5.29 4.81
C GLY A 17 20.55 4.91 5.76
N LYS A 18 19.44 5.66 5.75
CA LYS A 18 18.25 5.36 6.56
C LYS A 18 17.19 4.66 5.74
N LYS A 19 16.54 3.63 6.30
CA LYS A 19 15.40 2.95 5.68
C LYS A 19 14.25 3.93 5.48
N VAL A 20 13.62 3.88 4.31
CA VAL A 20 12.37 4.61 4.11
C VAL A 20 11.21 3.87 4.78
N LEU A 21 10.14 4.60 5.06
CA LEU A 21 8.89 4.01 5.53
C LEU A 21 8.15 3.35 4.36
N SER A 22 7.45 2.24 4.65
CA SER A 22 6.41 1.74 3.77
C SER A 22 5.19 2.67 3.79
N SER A 23 4.25 2.49 2.87
CA SER A 23 2.95 3.17 2.85
C SER A 23 2.22 3.11 4.21
N PHE A 24 2.14 1.93 4.85
CA PHE A 24 1.63 1.80 6.23
C PHE A 24 2.47 2.55 7.26
N GLY A 25 3.81 2.55 7.08
CA GLY A 25 4.71 3.31 7.93
C GLY A 25 4.49 4.82 7.84
N ILE A 26 4.21 5.35 6.65
CA ILE A 26 3.87 6.77 6.43
C ILE A 26 2.53 7.07 7.10
N PHE A 27 1.51 6.24 6.88
CA PHE A 27 0.20 6.40 7.54
C PHE A 27 0.31 6.45 9.06
N SER A 28 1.18 5.63 9.66
CA SER A 28 1.41 5.65 11.12
C SER A 28 1.91 6.99 11.68
N LYS A 29 2.27 7.95 10.81
CA LYS A 29 2.69 9.31 11.16
C LYS A 29 1.56 10.34 11.14
N CYS A 30 0.36 9.97 10.71
CA CYS A 30 -0.82 10.82 10.80
C CYS A 30 -1.08 11.22 12.26
N LYS A 31 -1.28 12.52 12.49
CA LYS A 31 -1.51 13.13 13.80
C LYS A 31 -2.88 12.75 14.37
N GLN A 32 -3.84 12.41 13.51
CA GLN A 32 -5.16 11.96 13.92
C GLN A 32 -5.15 10.55 14.55
N LEU A 33 -4.07 9.78 14.38
CA LEU A 33 -3.99 8.44 14.96
C LEU A 33 -3.72 8.51 16.47
N PRO A 34 -4.55 7.83 17.29
CA PRO A 34 -4.36 7.85 18.73
C PRO A 34 -3.11 7.06 19.14
N GLU A 35 -2.60 7.36 20.33
CA GLU A 35 -1.44 6.64 20.89
C GLU A 35 -1.71 5.13 21.02
N THR A 36 -2.97 4.74 21.25
CA THR A 36 -3.39 3.33 21.29
C THR A 36 -3.15 2.61 19.97
N TYR A 37 -3.41 3.27 18.83
CA TYR A 37 -3.08 2.71 17.51
C TYR A 37 -1.57 2.50 17.37
N ALA A 38 -0.75 3.49 17.75
CA ALA A 38 0.69 3.38 17.66
C ALA A 38 1.25 2.23 18.51
N LYS A 39 0.72 2.06 19.74
CA LYS A 39 1.09 0.96 20.64
C LYS A 39 0.72 -0.40 20.06
N GLU A 40 -0.51 -0.57 19.61
CA GLU A 40 -0.97 -1.85 19.04
C GLU A 40 -0.28 -2.17 17.72
N SER A 41 -0.12 -1.19 16.83
CA SER A 41 0.61 -1.35 15.57
C SER A 41 2.06 -1.78 15.81
N SER A 42 2.75 -1.17 16.80
CA SER A 42 4.10 -1.58 17.21
C SER A 42 4.12 -3.01 17.78
N ARG A 43 3.13 -3.38 18.61
CA ARG A 43 3.01 -4.74 19.16
C ARG A 43 2.82 -5.77 18.05
N LEU A 44 1.94 -5.49 17.08
CA LEU A 44 1.72 -6.36 15.92
C LEU A 44 3.00 -6.49 15.08
N TYR A 45 3.68 -5.38 14.81
CA TYR A 45 4.95 -5.40 14.08
C TYR A 45 6.01 -6.27 14.75
N GLN A 46 6.19 -6.11 16.07
CA GLN A 46 7.15 -6.92 16.83
C GLN A 46 6.81 -8.41 16.83
N LYS A 47 5.52 -8.77 16.79
CA LYS A 47 5.07 -10.16 16.69
C LYS A 47 5.31 -10.75 15.30
N TYR A 48 4.83 -10.07 14.25
CA TYR A 48 4.69 -10.67 12.92
C TYR A 48 5.88 -10.42 12.00
N ARG A 49 6.62 -9.31 12.16
CA ARG A 49 7.78 -9.02 11.31
C ARG A 49 8.89 -10.09 11.40
N PRO A 50 9.25 -10.63 12.58
CA PRO A 50 10.23 -11.71 12.65
C PRO A 50 9.79 -12.95 11.85
N ILE A 51 8.50 -13.29 11.88
CA ILE A 51 7.93 -14.43 11.15
C ILE A 51 8.03 -14.20 9.63
N GLU A 52 7.66 -13.00 9.16
CA GLU A 52 7.70 -12.64 7.74
C GLU A 52 9.10 -12.87 7.13
N ILE A 53 10.14 -12.45 7.85
CA ILE A 53 11.53 -12.45 7.35
C ILE A 53 12.32 -13.71 7.70
N ASP A 54 11.77 -14.62 8.50
CA ASP A 54 12.50 -15.81 8.96
C ASP A 54 12.80 -16.75 7.77
N PRO A 55 14.06 -16.98 7.38
CA PRO A 55 14.37 -17.83 6.23
C PRO A 55 14.06 -19.31 6.46
N ASN A 56 13.83 -19.73 7.71
CA ASN A 56 13.61 -21.13 8.08
C ASN A 56 12.12 -21.52 8.15
N LEU A 57 11.21 -20.55 8.13
CA LEU A 57 9.78 -20.81 8.10
C LEU A 57 9.28 -21.05 6.67
N SER A 58 8.37 -22.01 6.53
CA SER A 58 7.74 -22.31 5.25
C SER A 58 6.86 -21.15 4.77
N VAL A 59 6.61 -21.09 3.46
CA VAL A 59 5.75 -20.05 2.88
C VAL A 59 4.33 -20.16 3.41
N GLU A 60 3.85 -21.36 3.70
CA GLU A 60 2.50 -21.63 4.24
C GLU A 60 2.34 -21.00 5.63
N ILE A 61 3.28 -21.26 6.54
CA ILE A 61 3.28 -20.69 7.91
C ILE A 61 3.33 -19.16 7.84
N LYS A 62 4.18 -18.62 6.97
CA LYS A 62 4.27 -17.17 6.78
C LYS A 62 2.99 -16.58 6.19
N THR A 63 2.36 -17.27 5.24
CA THR A 63 1.11 -16.85 4.60
C THR A 63 -0.02 -16.73 5.61
N GLU A 64 -0.16 -17.72 6.49
CA GLU A 64 -1.14 -17.70 7.58
C GLU A 64 -0.85 -16.53 8.54
N ALA A 65 0.39 -16.39 9.00
CA ALA A 65 0.78 -15.30 9.90
C ALA A 65 0.57 -13.90 9.29
N MET A 66 0.82 -13.72 8.00
CA MET A 66 0.57 -12.45 7.32
C MET A 66 -0.92 -12.15 7.13
N THR A 67 -1.74 -13.19 6.93
CA THR A 67 -3.20 -13.07 6.95
C THR A 67 -3.67 -12.57 8.33
N GLU A 68 -3.23 -13.23 9.41
CA GLU A 68 -3.57 -12.81 10.76
C GLU A 68 -3.11 -11.38 11.06
N TRP A 69 -1.90 -11.01 10.60
CA TRP A 69 -1.38 -9.67 10.81
C TRP A 69 -2.26 -8.62 10.14
N MET A 70 -2.68 -8.83 8.89
CA MET A 70 -3.55 -7.90 8.19
C MET A 70 -4.94 -7.79 8.83
N ILE A 71 -5.52 -8.89 9.30
CA ILE A 71 -6.79 -8.89 10.05
C ILE A 71 -6.62 -8.10 11.35
N ALA A 72 -5.57 -8.35 12.12
CA ALA A 72 -5.32 -7.61 13.35
C ALA A 72 -5.03 -6.13 13.09
N ALA A 73 -4.35 -5.80 12.00
CA ALA A 73 -4.10 -4.43 11.57
C ALA A 73 -5.40 -3.71 11.18
N GLU A 74 -6.34 -4.42 10.55
CA GLU A 74 -7.67 -3.90 10.25
C GLU A 74 -8.47 -3.61 11.51
N GLU A 75 -8.49 -4.54 12.48
CA GLU A 75 -9.24 -4.37 13.72
C GLU A 75 -8.79 -3.14 14.52
N ILE A 76 -7.48 -2.87 14.59
CA ILE A 76 -6.98 -1.70 15.34
C ILE A 76 -7.26 -0.36 14.65
N LEU A 77 -7.72 -0.36 13.38
CA LEU A 77 -8.16 0.86 12.70
C LEU A 77 -9.60 1.23 13.07
N LYS A 78 -10.45 0.24 13.35
CA LYS A 78 -11.90 0.43 13.47
C LYS A 78 -12.27 1.42 14.59
N GLY A 79 -13.15 2.34 14.27
CA GLY A 79 -13.71 3.34 15.19
C GLY A 79 -12.83 4.57 15.41
N ILE A 80 -11.63 4.64 14.86
CA ILE A 80 -10.77 5.84 14.94
C ILE A 80 -11.40 6.97 14.11
N PRO A 81 -11.73 8.13 14.70
CA PRO A 81 -12.11 9.31 13.94
C PRO A 81 -10.96 9.75 13.04
N PHE A 82 -11.21 9.88 11.74
CA PHE A 82 -10.15 10.18 10.79
C PHE A 82 -10.69 10.97 9.59
N ASN A 83 -10.09 12.12 9.34
CA ASN A 83 -10.33 12.94 8.16
C ASN A 83 -9.34 12.53 7.05
N PRO A 84 -9.83 12.04 5.89
CA PRO A 84 -8.98 11.64 4.75
C PRO A 84 -8.07 12.75 4.23
N ASN A 85 -8.38 14.04 4.49
CA ASN A 85 -7.58 15.17 4.02
C ASN A 85 -6.15 15.20 4.59
N GLU A 86 -5.87 14.51 5.69
CA GLU A 86 -4.50 14.40 6.21
C GLU A 86 -3.62 13.48 5.33
N ILE A 87 -4.20 12.56 4.56
CA ILE A 87 -3.43 11.61 3.74
C ILE A 87 -2.56 12.33 2.70
N PRO A 88 -3.07 13.28 1.90
CA PRO A 88 -2.21 14.10 1.03
C PRO A 88 -1.13 14.88 1.79
N GLU A 89 -1.46 15.45 2.96
CA GLU A 89 -0.51 16.25 3.75
C GLU A 89 0.68 15.42 4.21
N ILE A 90 0.41 14.23 4.78
CA ILE A 90 1.48 13.32 5.20
C ILE A 90 2.25 12.81 3.98
N SER A 91 1.58 12.46 2.88
CA SER A 91 2.23 11.90 1.69
C SER A 91 3.22 12.89 1.06
N ASN A 92 2.89 14.18 1.02
CA ASN A 92 3.78 15.22 0.50
C ASN A 92 5.08 15.35 1.31
N MET A 93 5.05 15.12 2.62
CA MET A 93 6.27 15.12 3.43
C MET A 93 7.25 13.97 3.09
N TYR A 94 6.74 12.90 2.47
CA TYR A 94 7.47 11.67 2.16
C TYR A 94 7.63 11.44 0.65
N GLU A 95 7.28 12.43 -0.17
CA GLU A 95 7.15 12.31 -1.62
C GLU A 95 8.49 12.05 -2.34
N MET A 96 9.61 12.44 -1.72
CA MET A 96 10.96 12.34 -2.29
C MET A 96 11.54 10.92 -2.27
N TYR A 97 10.75 9.92 -1.88
CA TYR A 97 11.21 8.56 -1.69
C TYR A 97 11.02 7.67 -2.92
N LEU A 98 10.67 8.18 -4.09
CA LEU A 98 10.67 7.38 -5.32
C LEU A 98 12.09 7.02 -5.77
N ARG A 99 12.27 5.84 -6.38
CA ARG A 99 13.52 5.45 -7.03
C ARG A 99 13.84 6.39 -8.19
N ASP A 100 15.14 6.56 -8.43
CA ASP A 100 15.61 7.42 -9.52
C ASP A 100 15.14 6.84 -10.86
N GLY A 101 14.58 7.70 -11.73
CA GLY A 101 14.01 7.29 -13.01
C GLY A 101 12.54 6.83 -12.97
N THR A 102 11.92 6.71 -11.79
CA THR A 102 10.51 6.25 -11.69
C THR A 102 9.55 7.18 -12.43
N LYS A 103 9.74 8.51 -12.34
CA LYS A 103 8.85 9.47 -13.01
C LYS A 103 8.97 9.37 -14.53
N GLU A 104 10.20 9.32 -15.03
CA GLU A 104 10.50 9.17 -16.45
C GLU A 104 9.98 7.85 -17.00
N LEU A 105 10.12 6.76 -16.24
CA LEU A 105 9.60 5.45 -16.60
C LEU A 105 8.08 5.48 -16.76
N LEU A 106 7.33 5.92 -15.74
CA LEU A 106 5.87 5.94 -15.81
C LEU A 106 5.37 6.90 -16.90
N LYS A 107 6.04 8.04 -17.11
CA LYS A 107 5.72 8.96 -18.21
C LYS A 107 5.92 8.31 -19.58
N LYS A 108 7.02 7.58 -19.79
CA LYS A 108 7.27 6.85 -21.05
C LYS A 108 6.22 5.76 -21.29
N LEU A 109 5.85 5.02 -20.24
CA LEU A 109 4.81 3.99 -20.32
C LEU A 109 3.44 4.60 -20.66
N HIS A 110 3.11 5.75 -20.09
CA HIS A 110 1.90 6.50 -20.43
C HIS A 110 1.88 6.94 -21.90
N LEU A 111 2.96 7.55 -22.39
CA LEU A 111 3.08 7.96 -23.80
C LEU A 111 2.99 6.77 -24.77
N ALA A 112 3.55 5.63 -24.39
CA ALA A 112 3.47 4.39 -25.16
C ALA A 112 2.13 3.64 -24.96
N LYS A 113 1.19 4.20 -24.18
CA LYS A 113 -0.11 3.59 -23.84
C LYS A 113 0.00 2.19 -23.23
N VAL A 114 1.11 1.91 -22.54
CA VAL A 114 1.33 0.63 -21.86
C VAL A 114 0.60 0.66 -20.52
N PRO A 115 -0.39 -0.21 -20.26
CA PRO A 115 -1.04 -0.26 -18.95
C PRO A 115 -0.06 -0.65 -17.85
N VAL A 116 -0.15 0.04 -16.71
CA VAL A 116 0.65 -0.19 -15.51
C VAL A 116 -0.31 -0.54 -14.38
N LEU A 117 -0.11 -1.69 -13.76
CA LEU A 117 -0.77 -2.08 -12.52
C LEU A 117 0.24 -1.96 -11.38
N VAL A 118 -0.01 -1.04 -10.45
CA VAL A 118 0.65 -0.98 -9.16
C VAL A 118 -0.08 -1.93 -8.22
N PHE A 119 0.46 -3.13 -8.02
CA PHE A 119 -0.12 -4.16 -7.17
C PHE A 119 0.63 -4.19 -5.83
N SER A 120 0.08 -3.51 -4.83
CA SER A 120 0.72 -3.25 -3.53
C SER A 120 0.02 -4.04 -2.42
N ALA A 121 0.79 -4.54 -1.45
CA ALA A 121 0.27 -5.07 -0.19
C ALA A 121 0.20 -3.98 0.90
N GLY A 122 0.57 -2.75 0.54
CA GLY A 122 0.57 -1.59 1.42
C GLY A 122 -0.80 -0.92 1.55
N LEU A 123 -0.77 0.33 2.03
CA LEU A 123 -1.96 1.17 2.19
C LEU A 123 -2.23 1.99 0.92
N GLY A 124 -3.32 1.66 0.23
CA GLY A 124 -3.70 2.21 -1.06
C GLY A 124 -3.85 3.73 -1.07
N ASP A 125 -4.46 4.31 -0.03
CA ASP A 125 -4.66 5.76 0.09
C ASP A 125 -3.32 6.52 0.03
N ILE A 126 -2.27 6.00 0.69
CA ILE A 126 -0.93 6.59 0.68
C ILE A 126 -0.24 6.37 -0.67
N VAL A 127 -0.36 5.17 -1.25
CA VAL A 127 0.18 4.86 -2.58
C VAL A 127 -0.40 5.84 -3.61
N GLU A 128 -1.72 6.00 -3.61
CA GLU A 128 -2.43 6.89 -4.51
C GLU A 128 -2.04 8.35 -4.29
N ALA A 129 -2.00 8.82 -3.05
CA ALA A 129 -1.63 10.19 -2.72
C ALA A 129 -0.21 10.54 -3.15
N ILE A 130 0.77 9.64 -2.97
CA ILE A 130 2.15 9.85 -3.44
C ILE A 130 2.20 9.89 -4.98
N LEU A 131 1.54 8.96 -5.67
CA LEU A 131 1.55 8.96 -7.14
C LEU A 131 0.87 10.22 -7.71
N LYS A 132 -0.21 10.70 -7.07
CA LYS A 132 -0.89 11.95 -7.41
C LYS A 132 0.01 13.17 -7.18
N SER A 133 0.61 13.31 -5.99
CA SER A 133 1.44 14.47 -5.67
C SER A 133 2.68 14.57 -6.56
N GLN A 134 3.21 13.42 -6.96
CA GLN A 134 4.37 13.35 -7.85
C GLN A 134 4.01 13.53 -9.34
N GLY A 135 2.72 13.66 -9.69
CA GLY A 135 2.25 13.89 -11.05
C GLY A 135 2.43 12.67 -11.97
N ILE A 136 2.39 11.47 -11.41
CA ILE A 136 2.68 10.20 -12.13
C ILE A 136 1.57 9.17 -12.03
N LEU A 137 0.44 9.49 -11.40
CA LEU A 137 -0.80 8.73 -11.52
C LEU A 137 -1.50 9.07 -12.84
N PHE A 138 -0.94 8.57 -13.94
CA PHE A 138 -1.52 8.72 -15.28
C PHE A 138 -2.75 7.81 -15.48
N ASP A 139 -3.54 8.05 -16.53
CA ASP A 139 -4.75 7.28 -16.86
C ASP A 139 -4.51 5.78 -17.13
N ASN A 140 -3.30 5.42 -17.56
CA ASN A 140 -2.87 4.05 -17.81
C ASN A 140 -2.34 3.36 -16.54
N VAL A 141 -2.29 4.06 -15.39
CA VAL A 141 -1.87 3.52 -14.10
C VAL A 141 -3.09 3.14 -13.28
N LYS A 142 -3.16 1.88 -12.84
CA LYS A 142 -4.16 1.37 -11.90
C LYS A 142 -3.49 0.91 -10.62
N ILE A 143 -4.18 1.03 -9.49
CA ILE A 143 -3.68 0.64 -8.18
C ILE A 143 -4.61 -0.45 -7.64
N ILE A 144 -4.03 -1.57 -7.22
CA ILE A 144 -4.69 -2.58 -6.40
C ILE A 144 -3.88 -2.67 -5.10
N SER A 145 -4.53 -2.35 -3.98
CA SER A 145 -3.92 -2.26 -2.65
C SER A 145 -5.00 -2.33 -1.57
N ASN A 146 -4.60 -2.32 -0.29
CA ASN A 146 -5.56 -2.22 0.82
C ASN A 146 -6.00 -0.75 0.99
N PHE A 147 -7.22 -0.39 0.61
CA PHE A 147 -7.74 0.98 0.76
C PHE A 147 -8.56 1.11 2.05
N LEU A 148 -8.47 2.26 2.72
CA LEU A 148 -9.20 2.53 3.96
C LEU A 148 -10.70 2.63 3.70
N LYS A 149 -11.49 1.99 4.56
CA LYS A 149 -12.93 2.16 4.61
C LYS A 149 -13.28 3.25 5.61
N TYR A 150 -14.15 4.18 5.22
CA TYR A 150 -14.62 5.27 6.08
C TYR A 150 -16.13 5.16 6.29
N GLU A 151 -16.58 5.23 7.53
CA GLU A 151 -17.99 5.22 7.93
C GLU A 151 -18.20 6.26 9.04
N ASP A 152 -19.16 7.16 8.86
CA ASP A 152 -19.53 8.20 9.84
C ASP A 152 -18.33 9.01 10.39
N GLY A 153 -17.40 9.37 9.50
CA GLY A 153 -16.19 10.14 9.85
C GLY A 153 -15.13 9.33 10.63
N LYS A 154 -15.25 8.00 10.65
CA LYS A 154 -14.33 7.08 11.32
C LYS A 154 -13.80 6.04 10.34
N LEU A 155 -12.65 5.46 10.66
CA LEU A 155 -12.13 4.29 9.98
C LEU A 155 -12.97 3.05 10.34
N ALA A 156 -13.29 2.25 9.33
CA ALA A 156 -14.10 1.03 9.45
C ALA A 156 -13.34 -0.23 9.01
N GLY A 157 -12.01 -0.13 8.85
CA GLY A 157 -11.15 -1.20 8.33
C GLY A 157 -10.70 -0.92 6.90
N PHE A 158 -10.65 -1.96 6.07
CA PHE A 158 -10.30 -1.85 4.65
C PHE A 158 -11.52 -2.07 3.75
N GLN A 159 -11.47 -1.54 2.53
CA GLN A 159 -12.53 -1.70 1.52
C GLN A 159 -12.52 -3.09 0.89
N ASN A 160 -11.37 -3.77 0.92
CA ASN A 160 -11.14 -5.02 0.24
C ASN A 160 -11.95 -6.17 0.86
N GLU A 161 -12.63 -6.96 0.03
CA GLU A 161 -13.21 -8.24 0.48
C GLU A 161 -12.12 -9.23 0.93
N ARG A 162 -10.94 -9.15 0.28
CA ARG A 162 -9.76 -9.95 0.62
C ARG A 162 -8.55 -9.03 0.82
N LEU A 163 -8.02 -9.05 2.04
CA LEU A 163 -6.82 -8.28 2.40
C LEU A 163 -5.59 -8.79 1.63
N ILE A 164 -4.79 -7.86 1.11
CA ILE A 164 -3.58 -8.14 0.35
C ILE A 164 -2.38 -8.09 1.30
N HIS A 165 -1.59 -9.14 1.31
CA HIS A 165 -0.31 -9.22 2.02
C HIS A 165 0.80 -9.76 1.10
N VAL A 166 2.04 -9.79 1.59
CA VAL A 166 3.24 -10.10 0.77
C VAL A 166 3.22 -11.47 0.08
N PHE A 167 2.42 -12.44 0.55
CA PHE A 167 2.36 -13.82 0.02
C PHE A 167 1.09 -14.15 -0.76
N ASN A 168 0.12 -13.24 -0.90
CA ASN A 168 -1.15 -13.53 -1.60
C ASN A 168 -1.45 -12.62 -2.79
N LYS A 169 -0.43 -11.93 -3.32
CA LYS A 169 -0.52 -11.13 -4.56
C LYS A 169 -0.65 -12.03 -5.80
N ASN A 170 -1.81 -12.64 -5.98
CA ASN A 170 -2.15 -13.51 -7.11
C ASN A 170 -3.49 -13.08 -7.74
N GLU A 171 -3.94 -13.80 -8.76
CA GLU A 171 -5.14 -13.48 -9.53
C GLU A 171 -6.41 -13.38 -8.67
N HIS A 172 -6.46 -14.03 -7.51
CA HIS A 172 -7.61 -13.98 -6.60
C HIS A 172 -7.69 -12.69 -5.78
N ALA A 173 -6.65 -11.87 -5.81
CA ALA A 173 -6.63 -10.54 -5.20
C ALA A 173 -6.86 -9.42 -6.24
N ILE A 174 -7.11 -9.78 -7.50
CA ILE A 174 -7.39 -8.84 -8.59
C ILE A 174 -8.91 -8.77 -8.82
N GLU A 175 -9.46 -7.56 -8.71
CA GLU A 175 -10.89 -7.31 -8.92
C GLU A 175 -11.32 -7.50 -10.39
N GLN A 176 -12.57 -7.93 -10.60
CA GLN A 176 -13.13 -8.16 -11.94
C GLN A 176 -13.06 -6.91 -12.85
N ASP A 177 -13.11 -5.71 -12.27
CA ASP A 177 -13.08 -4.45 -13.01
C ASP A 177 -11.71 -4.17 -13.66
N TYR A 178 -10.62 -4.74 -13.12
CA TYR A 178 -9.32 -4.68 -13.79
C TYR A 178 -9.31 -5.51 -15.09
N PHE A 179 -9.97 -6.66 -15.10
CA PHE A 179 -10.06 -7.49 -16.31
C PHE A 179 -10.86 -6.79 -17.42
N LYS A 180 -11.97 -6.11 -17.08
CA LYS A 180 -12.73 -5.29 -18.04
C LYS A 180 -11.88 -4.16 -18.66
N PHE A 181 -11.04 -3.52 -17.86
CA PHE A 181 -10.11 -2.49 -18.34
C PHE A 181 -9.09 -3.02 -19.35
N LEU A 182 -8.72 -4.31 -19.28
CA LEU A 182 -7.87 -4.97 -20.25
C LEU A 182 -8.64 -5.40 -21.51
N GLU A 183 -9.90 -5.81 -21.38
CA GLU A 183 -10.73 -6.31 -22.49
C GLU A 183 -11.11 -5.25 -23.53
N GLY A 184 -11.34 -3.99 -23.12
CA GLY A 184 -11.68 -2.88 -24.03
C GLY A 184 -10.56 -2.43 -24.98
N ARG A 185 -9.52 -3.26 -25.19
CA ARG A 185 -8.28 -2.91 -25.88
C ARG A 185 -7.89 -3.87 -27.01
N LYS A 186 -8.77 -4.81 -27.36
CA LYS A 186 -8.61 -5.60 -28.59
C LYS A 186 -8.86 -4.74 -29.82
#